data_AF-A0A7V2JH65-F1
#
_entry.id   AF-A0A7V2JH65-F1
#
_cell.length_a   1.000
_cell.length_b   1.000
_cell.length_c   1.000
_cell.angle_alpha   90.00
_cell.angle_beta   90.00
_cell.angle_gamma   90.00
#
_symmetry.space_group_name_H-M   'P 1'
#
loop_
_entity.id
_entity.type
_entity.pdbx_description
1 polymer ?
#
loop_
_entity_poly.entity_id
_entity_poly.type
_entity_poly.pdbx_seq_one_letter_code
_entity_poly.pdbx_strand_id
1 'polypeptide(L)'
;MPLSKQPGKRWPKVLLISSPNRSGQMICGPSSKRPSRRNTDMAKAGDEKEIGNAVTAEQVELLAQKALEQRPLISIRFRLMAGFLSFFLLAVVMIITTIIILQQLDIRMQFLVIADKYTNEIQQARRFEKNYFLYGTNLPDLLEHARTAQELLQSSNSELESVLGKNELNTMTMHLETYMNLLEQLKIQPVPGTQGEQENITSIESQLRMHGSQMVDYAFDLSAKERGNVSQMFTWVRRIPLIFLFFLLLLMIYFANLLTRQIIGRLTRLMSVTERIANGDFTPIMPERRYRDEFTNLNLALNHMMLELDRHQQKMIQSHKLLAVGNLTAGVAHELNNPINNITLTAAMLEEDYQQLSDDERLEMIHDLGHEAERSTQIVRNLLDFARESEMTTEQLDLKQLLNDTIRLAANQIKLSKVKAEINSKVNLPLIHGDRRQLQQVFLNLILNALDASPSGGTLKMTIERAQTAGYLEVIVKDSGSGIPQHILPRIFDPFFTTKPTGRGTGLGLSVSLGILKQHGGNIEAESTPGKGTSFTVLLPVAETPAELKEQADS
;
A
#
# COMPACT_ATOMS: atom_id res chain seq x y z
N MET A 1 -12.99 30.99 -43.37
CA MET A 1 -12.38 29.68 -43.04
C MET A 1 -10.86 29.88 -42.93
N PRO A 2 -10.19 29.29 -41.93
CA PRO A 2 -9.74 30.01 -40.71
C PRO A 2 -8.22 30.35 -40.69
N LEU A 3 -7.86 31.53 -40.16
CA LEU A 3 -7.25 31.88 -38.84
C LEU A 3 -5.79 31.37 -38.67
N SER A 4 -4.71 32.15 -38.78
CA SER A 4 -4.23 33.40 -38.11
C SER A 4 -3.51 33.23 -36.76
N LYS A 5 -2.17 33.47 -36.83
CA LYS A 5 -1.30 34.30 -35.96
C LYS A 5 -0.97 33.88 -34.49
N GLN A 6 0.30 33.47 -34.27
CA GLN A 6 1.43 34.13 -33.55
C GLN A 6 1.16 35.20 -32.43
N PRO A 7 2.16 35.64 -31.59
CA PRO A 7 3.00 34.95 -30.59
C PRO A 7 3.24 35.80 -29.28
N GLY A 8 3.94 35.24 -28.27
CA GLY A 8 4.98 36.00 -27.52
C GLY A 8 4.82 36.34 -26.01
N LYS A 9 6.01 36.35 -25.35
CA LYS A 9 6.44 36.91 -24.02
C LYS A 9 6.25 36.01 -22.79
N ARG A 10 7.10 35.98 -21.74
CA ARG A 10 8.53 36.29 -21.43
C ARG A 10 8.70 35.86 -19.94
N TRP A 11 9.73 35.04 -19.61
CA TRP A 11 10.63 34.98 -18.41
C TRP A 11 10.20 35.54 -17.03
N PRO A 12 10.63 34.96 -15.87
CA PRO A 12 12.06 34.91 -15.49
C PRO A 12 12.61 33.72 -14.66
N LYS A 13 13.96 33.65 -14.68
CA LYS A 13 14.86 32.99 -13.71
C LYS A 13 14.91 33.76 -12.40
N VAL A 14 14.94 33.06 -11.26
CA VAL A 14 15.55 33.41 -9.96
C VAL A 14 15.67 32.09 -9.16
N LEU A 15 16.58 31.74 -8.25
CA LEU A 15 17.97 32.04 -7.88
C LEU A 15 18.25 31.14 -6.64
N LEU A 16 19.50 30.74 -6.43
CA LEU A 16 20.02 29.98 -5.28
C LEU A 16 19.49 30.41 -3.90
N ILE A 17 19.41 29.48 -2.94
CA ILE A 17 20.01 29.61 -1.59
C ILE A 17 20.40 28.20 -1.07
N SER A 18 21.66 28.10 -0.70
CA SER A 18 22.31 27.04 0.06
C SER A 18 22.43 27.42 1.56
N SER A 19 22.32 26.42 2.44
CA SER A 19 22.85 26.36 3.83
C SER A 19 22.14 27.19 4.93
N PRO A 20 22.44 27.04 6.24
CA PRO A 20 23.27 26.02 6.93
C PRO A 20 22.64 25.43 8.23
N ASN A 21 23.23 24.31 8.66
CA ASN A 21 23.68 23.99 10.03
C ASN A 21 23.05 24.76 11.22
N ARG A 22 22.38 24.05 12.14
CA ARG A 22 22.34 24.40 13.57
C ARG A 22 22.55 23.17 14.44
N SER A 23 23.78 23.10 14.92
CA SER A 23 24.18 22.53 16.20
C SER A 23 23.26 22.97 17.34
N GLY A 24 22.74 22.00 18.09
CA GLY A 24 22.15 22.17 19.41
C GLY A 24 22.60 21.02 20.28
N GLN A 25 23.62 21.28 21.10
CA GLN A 25 24.29 20.36 22.01
C GLN A 25 23.58 20.35 23.38
N MET A 26 23.66 19.21 24.08
CA MET A 26 23.32 18.95 25.50
C MET A 26 21.81 18.84 25.79
N ILE A 27 21.29 17.89 26.60
CA ILE A 27 21.69 17.52 27.98
C ILE A 27 21.29 16.04 28.28
N CYS A 28 22.09 15.37 29.13
CA CYS A 28 21.95 14.00 29.61
C CYS A 28 20.74 13.70 30.54
N GLY A 29 20.07 12.55 30.29
CA GLY A 29 19.53 11.57 31.26
C GLY A 29 18.26 11.91 32.08
N PRO A 30 17.67 10.94 32.84
CA PRO A 30 17.48 9.51 32.55
C PRO A 30 16.02 9.02 32.83
N SER A 31 15.73 7.77 32.45
CA SER A 31 14.79 6.84 33.13
C SER A 31 13.33 7.28 33.36
N SER A 32 12.39 6.63 32.64
CA SER A 32 11.13 6.20 33.28
C SER A 32 10.56 4.92 32.64
N LYS A 33 10.90 3.80 33.29
CA LYS A 33 10.07 2.61 33.55
C LYS A 33 8.70 2.56 32.87
N ARG A 34 8.46 1.50 32.07
CA ARG A 34 7.18 0.76 32.10
C ARG A 34 7.44 -0.74 32.27
N PRO A 35 6.61 -1.44 33.06
CA PRO A 35 6.86 -2.79 33.60
C PRO A 35 6.58 -3.85 32.52
N SER A 36 7.38 -4.92 32.36
CA SER A 36 7.61 -6.07 33.25
C SER A 36 6.38 -6.95 33.52
N ARG A 37 6.45 -8.16 32.91
CA ARG A 37 5.91 -9.47 33.35
C ARG A 37 4.42 -9.72 33.06
N ARG A 38 3.99 -10.91 32.63
CA ARG A 38 4.59 -12.25 32.75
C ARG A 38 3.84 -13.25 31.86
N ASN A 39 4.59 -14.25 31.40
CA ASN A 39 4.25 -15.66 31.11
C ASN A 39 3.19 -15.92 30.03
N THR A 40 3.51 -16.75 29.03
CA THR A 40 3.82 -18.17 29.22
C THR A 40 5.07 -18.66 28.50
N ASP A 41 5.94 -19.30 29.27
CA ASP A 41 6.92 -20.28 28.84
C ASP A 41 6.25 -21.43 28.08
N MET A 42 6.81 -21.84 26.95
CA MET A 42 7.11 -23.24 26.61
C MET A 42 7.98 -23.31 25.35
N ALA A 43 8.93 -24.26 25.38
CA ALA A 43 9.80 -24.74 24.31
C ALA A 43 11.05 -23.89 23.95
N LYS A 44 12.12 -24.11 24.71
CA LYS A 44 13.50 -24.07 24.18
C LYS A 44 14.06 -25.51 24.17
N ALA A 45 14.85 -25.76 23.12
CA ALA A 45 15.84 -26.83 22.93
C ALA A 45 15.34 -28.19 22.38
N GLY A 46 15.75 -28.47 21.14
CA GLY A 46 15.71 -29.77 20.48
C GLY A 46 16.05 -29.64 19.00
N ASP A 47 17.30 -29.98 18.64
CA ASP A 47 17.84 -30.28 17.30
C ASP A 47 17.93 -29.19 16.22
N GLU A 48 19.04 -28.45 16.27
CA GLU A 48 19.75 -27.95 15.08
C GLU A 48 20.43 -29.13 14.36
N LYS A 49 19.71 -29.82 13.46
CA LYS A 49 20.31 -30.66 12.41
C LYS A 49 19.26 -31.16 11.40
N GLU A 50 18.73 -30.27 10.56
CA GLU A 50 18.17 -30.68 9.26
C GLU A 50 18.52 -29.64 8.20
N ILE A 51 19.38 -30.04 7.27
CA ILE A 51 19.81 -29.29 6.10
C ILE A 51 18.70 -29.37 5.05
N GLY A 52 18.03 -28.24 4.82
CA GLY A 52 17.65 -27.75 3.49
C GLY A 52 16.87 -28.69 2.57
N ASN A 53 15.60 -28.97 2.88
CA ASN A 53 14.61 -29.18 1.82
C ASN A 53 14.17 -27.80 1.32
N ALA A 54 14.49 -27.47 0.07
CA ALA A 54 13.95 -26.29 -0.59
C ALA A 54 12.42 -26.41 -0.60
N VAL A 55 11.75 -25.58 0.19
CA VAL A 55 10.29 -25.53 0.26
C VAL A 55 9.78 -25.12 -1.12
N THR A 56 9.06 -26.01 -1.81
CA THR A 56 8.54 -25.72 -3.15
C THR A 56 7.53 -24.56 -3.08
N ALA A 57 7.38 -23.78 -4.15
CA ALA A 57 6.43 -22.66 -4.19
C ALA A 57 5.00 -23.08 -3.77
N GLU A 58 4.64 -24.31 -4.09
CA GLU A 58 3.37 -24.96 -3.72
C GLU A 58 3.27 -25.24 -2.20
N GLN A 59 4.37 -25.62 -1.55
CA GLN A 59 4.43 -25.76 -0.09
C GLN A 59 4.40 -24.40 0.63
N VAL A 60 5.04 -23.37 0.07
CA VAL A 60 4.96 -21.99 0.58
C VAL A 60 3.53 -21.46 0.50
N GLU A 61 2.83 -21.73 -0.61
CA GLU A 61 1.42 -21.36 -0.78
C GLU A 61 0.51 -22.11 0.20
N LEU A 62 0.70 -23.43 0.36
CA LEU A 62 -0.07 -24.23 1.32
C LEU A 62 0.11 -23.75 2.76
N LEU A 63 1.35 -23.37 3.13
CA LEU A 63 1.66 -22.78 4.43
C LEU A 63 1.02 -21.39 4.59
N ALA A 64 1.07 -20.55 3.55
CA ALA A 64 0.43 -19.24 3.54
C ALA A 64 -1.11 -19.38 3.67
N GLN A 65 -1.72 -20.34 2.99
CA GLN A 65 -3.15 -20.61 3.02
C GLN A 65 -3.60 -21.11 4.39
N LYS A 66 -2.92 -22.10 4.98
CA LYS A 66 -3.20 -22.57 6.34
C LYS A 66 -3.01 -21.47 7.39
N ALA A 67 -1.95 -20.66 7.27
CA ALA A 67 -1.67 -19.57 8.21
C ALA A 67 -2.71 -18.43 8.11
N LEU A 68 -3.28 -18.22 6.94
CA LEU A 68 -4.36 -17.27 6.72
C LEU A 68 -5.69 -17.81 7.25
N GLU A 69 -5.98 -19.11 7.08
CA GLU A 69 -7.29 -19.66 7.42
C GLU A 69 -7.64 -19.67 8.91
N GLN A 70 -6.63 -19.86 9.76
CA GLN A 70 -6.77 -19.97 11.21
C GLN A 70 -7.01 -18.63 11.94
N ARG A 71 -7.01 -17.50 11.22
CA ARG A 71 -7.05 -16.16 11.83
C ARG A 71 -8.50 -15.63 11.98
N PRO A 72 -8.82 -14.93 13.08
CA PRO A 72 -10.17 -14.38 13.31
C PRO A 72 -10.53 -13.33 12.26
N LEU A 73 -11.79 -13.40 11.79
CA LEU A 73 -12.35 -12.51 10.76
C LEU A 73 -12.79 -11.19 11.38
N ILE A 74 -12.25 -10.08 10.87
CA ILE A 74 -12.79 -8.75 11.16
C ILE A 74 -13.07 -8.06 9.84
N SER A 75 -14.34 -8.04 9.45
CA SER A 75 -14.80 -7.43 8.20
C SER A 75 -14.56 -5.92 8.18
N ILE A 76 -14.06 -5.42 7.05
CA ILE A 76 -13.94 -3.99 6.77
C ILE A 76 -15.32 -3.35 6.71
N ARG A 77 -16.32 -4.06 6.18
CA ARG A 77 -17.72 -3.58 6.14
C ARG A 77 -18.27 -3.33 7.54
N PHE A 78 -18.00 -4.23 8.49
CA PHE A 78 -18.42 -4.04 9.87
C PHE A 78 -17.82 -2.77 10.50
N ARG A 79 -16.52 -2.51 10.27
CA ARG A 79 -15.85 -1.30 10.76
C ARG A 79 -16.38 -0.02 10.11
N LEU A 80 -16.67 -0.06 8.81
CA LEU A 80 -17.34 1.01 8.07
C LEU A 80 -18.73 1.30 8.66
N MET A 81 -19.56 0.26 8.82
CA MET A 81 -20.91 0.38 9.37
C MET A 81 -20.88 0.92 10.80
N ALA A 82 -19.98 0.43 11.65
CA ALA A 82 -19.80 0.93 13.01
C ALA A 82 -19.44 2.44 13.01
N GLY A 83 -18.65 2.88 12.03
CA GLY A 83 -18.35 4.28 11.83
C GLY A 83 -19.55 5.12 11.45
N PHE A 84 -20.25 4.74 10.39
CA PHE A 84 -21.48 5.43 9.98
C PHE A 84 -22.53 5.46 11.10
N LEU A 85 -22.67 4.37 11.85
CA LEU A 85 -23.56 4.31 13.01
C LEU A 85 -23.16 5.31 14.10
N SER A 86 -21.87 5.51 14.34
CA SER A 86 -21.39 6.50 15.31
C SER A 86 -21.74 7.94 14.91
N PHE A 87 -21.63 8.29 13.62
CA PHE A 87 -22.05 9.60 13.12
C PHE A 87 -23.57 9.78 13.25
N PHE A 88 -24.34 8.75 12.89
CA PHE A 88 -25.80 8.78 13.00
C PHE A 88 -26.25 8.97 14.45
N LEU A 89 -25.68 8.22 15.39
CA LEU A 89 -25.97 8.35 16.81
C LEU A 89 -25.68 9.76 17.33
N LEU A 90 -24.53 10.33 16.95
CA LEU A 90 -24.15 11.70 17.33
C LEU A 90 -25.17 12.74 16.82
N ALA A 91 -25.62 12.60 15.58
CA ALA A 91 -26.63 13.49 14.99
C ALA A 91 -27.99 13.35 15.68
N VAL A 92 -28.44 12.13 16.00
CA VAL A 92 -29.68 11.90 16.73
C VAL A 92 -29.63 12.55 18.12
N VAL A 93 -28.53 12.38 18.85
CA VAL A 93 -28.34 13.01 20.18
C VAL A 93 -28.37 14.53 20.07
N MET A 94 -27.74 15.11 19.05
CA MET A 94 -27.79 16.56 18.80
C MET A 94 -29.22 17.05 18.57
N ILE A 95 -29.99 16.36 17.72
CA ILE A 95 -31.36 16.75 17.38
C ILE A 95 -32.26 16.66 18.61
N ILE A 96 -32.22 15.55 19.35
CA ILE A 96 -33.02 15.37 20.57
C ILE A 96 -32.68 16.46 21.59
N THR A 97 -31.39 16.72 21.81
CA THR A 97 -30.94 17.77 22.74
C THR A 97 -31.45 19.15 22.31
N THR A 98 -31.41 19.45 21.00
CA THR A 98 -31.89 20.73 20.47
C THR A 98 -33.40 20.89 20.65
N ILE A 99 -34.18 19.85 20.37
CA ILE A 99 -35.64 19.86 20.55
C ILE A 99 -36.00 20.09 22.02
N ILE A 100 -35.35 19.39 22.95
CA ILE A 100 -35.60 19.55 24.40
C ILE A 100 -35.34 21.00 24.84
N ILE A 101 -34.23 21.61 24.39
CA ILE A 101 -33.90 22.98 24.76
C ILE A 101 -34.88 23.97 24.15
N LEU A 102 -35.29 23.79 22.89
CA LEU A 102 -36.29 24.64 22.24
C LEU A 102 -37.64 24.57 22.94
N GLN A 103 -38.06 23.38 23.36
CA GLN A 103 -39.31 23.22 24.11
C GLN A 103 -39.25 23.91 25.47
N GLN A 104 -38.13 23.78 26.20
CA GLN A 104 -37.96 24.50 27.48
C GLN A 104 -37.93 26.03 27.29
N LEU A 105 -37.35 26.50 26.19
CA LEU A 105 -37.30 27.92 25.85
C LEU A 105 -38.70 28.46 25.55
N ASP A 106 -39.52 27.73 24.80
CA ASP A 106 -40.91 28.12 24.48
C ASP A 106 -41.77 28.28 25.74
N ILE A 107 -41.70 27.30 26.66
CA ILE A 107 -42.42 27.35 27.94
C ILE A 107 -42.01 28.58 28.77
N ARG A 108 -40.71 28.87 28.87
CA ARG A 108 -40.22 30.06 29.61
C ARG A 108 -40.57 31.38 28.92
N MET A 109 -40.64 31.39 27.59
CA MET A 109 -41.08 32.57 26.83
C MET A 109 -42.57 32.86 27.06
N GLN A 110 -43.43 31.83 27.03
CA GLN A 110 -44.85 31.98 27.35
C GLN A 110 -45.06 32.48 28.78
N PHE A 111 -44.31 31.92 29.74
CA PHE A 111 -44.26 32.42 31.12
C PHE A 111 -43.97 33.92 31.19
N LEU A 112 -42.94 34.41 30.50
CA LEU A 112 -42.57 35.82 30.51
C LEU A 112 -43.69 36.72 29.96
N VAL A 113 -44.42 36.28 28.94
CA VAL A 113 -45.59 37.00 28.40
C VAL A 113 -46.72 37.08 29.42
N ILE A 114 -47.00 35.97 30.12
CA ILE A 114 -48.04 35.92 31.16
C ILE A 114 -47.65 36.80 32.35
N ALA A 115 -46.39 36.73 32.80
CA ALA A 115 -45.89 37.53 33.90
C ALA A 115 -45.92 39.03 33.60
N ASP A 116 -45.63 39.44 32.36
CA ASP A 116 -45.72 40.84 31.92
C ASP A 116 -47.17 41.35 31.92
N LYS A 117 -48.11 40.55 31.41
CA LYS A 117 -49.55 40.84 31.48
C LYS A 117 -50.03 40.96 32.92
N TYR A 118 -49.72 39.98 33.77
CA TYR A 118 -50.06 40.01 35.19
C TYR A 118 -49.54 41.27 35.88
N THR A 119 -48.25 41.60 35.67
CA THR A 119 -47.63 42.79 36.25
C THR A 119 -48.35 44.07 35.81
N ASN A 120 -48.73 44.17 34.53
CA ASN A 120 -49.47 45.31 34.01
C ASN A 120 -50.87 45.43 34.65
N GLU A 121 -51.63 44.34 34.76
CA GLU A 121 -52.95 44.33 35.40
C GLU A 121 -52.87 44.76 36.88
N ILE A 122 -51.90 44.23 37.65
CA ILE A 122 -51.69 44.65 39.04
C ILE A 122 -51.27 46.12 39.13
N GLN A 123 -50.44 46.63 38.21
CA GLN A 123 -50.08 48.04 38.20
C GLN A 123 -51.28 48.95 37.89
N GLN A 124 -52.17 48.55 36.98
CA GLN A 124 -53.40 49.29 36.71
C GLN A 124 -54.32 49.25 37.94
N ALA A 125 -54.51 48.09 38.56
CA ALA A 125 -55.23 47.96 39.82
C ALA A 125 -54.65 48.93 40.87
N ARG A 126 -53.33 48.94 41.10
CA ARG A 126 -52.70 49.89 42.05
C ARG A 126 -52.90 51.36 41.68
N ARG A 127 -52.98 51.70 40.39
CA ARG A 127 -53.31 53.08 39.96
C ARG A 127 -54.76 53.44 40.32
N PHE A 128 -55.70 52.55 40.09
CA PHE A 128 -57.10 52.75 40.47
C PHE A 128 -57.31 52.70 41.99
N GLU A 129 -56.56 51.88 42.72
CA GLU A 129 -56.50 51.87 44.20
C GLU A 129 -56.11 53.26 44.72
N LYS A 130 -55.00 53.81 44.20
CA LYS A 130 -54.58 55.17 44.55
C LYS A 130 -55.64 56.22 44.21
N ASN A 131 -56.30 56.10 43.05
CA ASN A 131 -57.36 57.03 42.65
C ASN A 131 -58.61 56.91 43.52
N TYR A 132 -58.96 55.70 43.96
CA TYR A 132 -60.09 55.45 44.85
C TYR A 132 -59.86 56.07 46.23
N PHE A 133 -58.69 55.87 46.82
CA PHE A 133 -58.39 56.48 48.14
C PHE A 133 -58.18 58.00 48.09
N LEU A 134 -57.72 58.56 46.97
CA LEU A 134 -57.54 60.02 46.82
C LEU A 134 -58.81 60.76 46.39
N TYR A 135 -59.64 60.17 45.52
CA TYR A 135 -60.75 60.85 44.85
C TYR A 135 -62.09 60.13 44.96
N GLY A 136 -62.16 58.93 45.56
CA GLY A 136 -63.39 58.17 45.75
C GLY A 136 -64.00 57.60 44.47
N THR A 137 -63.23 57.45 43.40
CA THR A 137 -63.72 57.05 42.06
C THR A 137 -63.12 55.73 41.57
N ASN A 138 -63.75 55.11 40.57
CA ASN A 138 -63.22 53.99 39.78
C ASN A 138 -62.95 52.67 40.56
N LEU A 139 -63.72 52.38 41.61
CA LEU A 139 -63.71 51.08 42.29
C LEU A 139 -64.08 49.89 41.37
N PRO A 140 -65.03 50.02 40.41
CA PRO A 140 -65.31 48.94 39.47
C PRO A 140 -64.11 48.57 38.59
N ASP A 141 -63.38 49.57 38.07
CA ASP A 141 -62.18 49.34 37.24
C ASP A 141 -61.05 48.67 38.05
N LEU A 142 -60.89 49.06 39.32
CA LEU A 142 -59.97 48.41 40.25
C LEU A 142 -60.27 46.91 40.42
N LEU A 143 -61.54 46.57 40.67
CA LEU A 143 -61.99 45.19 40.82
C LEU A 143 -61.86 44.40 39.51
N GLU A 144 -62.11 45.02 38.36
CA GLU A 144 -61.95 44.39 37.06
C GLU A 144 -60.50 43.98 36.80
N HIS A 145 -59.55 44.91 36.95
CA HIS A 145 -58.12 44.62 36.79
C HIS A 145 -57.60 43.56 37.79
N ALA A 146 -58.06 43.61 39.04
CA ALA A 146 -57.71 42.59 40.03
C ALA A 146 -58.27 41.19 39.67
N ARG A 147 -59.50 41.14 39.13
CA ARG A 147 -60.10 39.89 38.66
C ARG A 147 -59.40 39.35 37.42
N THR A 148 -59.08 40.20 36.44
CA THR A 148 -58.31 39.79 35.25
C THR A 148 -56.94 39.24 35.63
N ALA A 149 -56.26 39.85 36.61
CA ALA A 149 -55.01 39.32 37.14
C ALA A 149 -55.19 37.92 37.78
N GLN A 150 -56.31 37.67 38.46
CA GLN A 150 -56.62 36.36 39.05
C GLN A 150 -56.93 35.32 37.98
N GLU A 151 -57.72 35.69 36.97
CA GLU A 151 -58.02 34.82 35.82
C GLU A 151 -56.74 34.43 35.06
N LEU A 152 -55.78 35.34 34.90
CA LEU A 152 -54.48 35.05 34.29
C LEU A 152 -53.68 34.01 35.09
N LEU A 153 -53.62 34.13 36.41
CA LEU A 153 -52.94 33.14 37.26
C LEU A 153 -53.65 31.78 37.24
N GLN A 154 -54.99 31.76 37.25
CA GLN A 154 -55.77 30.53 37.25
C GLN A 154 -55.73 29.80 35.90
N SER A 155 -55.89 30.54 34.79
CA SER A 155 -55.90 29.97 33.43
C SER A 155 -54.55 29.42 33.00
N SER A 156 -53.46 29.96 33.53
CA SER A 156 -52.08 29.58 33.17
C SER A 156 -51.35 28.83 34.28
N ASN A 157 -52.09 28.29 35.26
CA ASN A 157 -51.54 27.72 36.50
C ASN A 157 -50.50 26.62 36.25
N SER A 158 -50.74 25.70 35.30
CA SER A 158 -49.82 24.61 35.00
C SER A 158 -48.50 25.07 34.36
N GLU A 159 -48.55 26.09 33.52
CA GLU A 159 -47.36 26.66 32.86
C GLU A 159 -46.54 27.47 33.85
N LEU A 160 -47.21 28.29 34.67
CA LEU A 160 -46.61 29.04 35.77
C LEU A 160 -45.95 28.12 36.79
N GLU A 161 -46.62 27.04 37.20
CA GLU A 161 -46.09 26.07 38.15
C GLU A 161 -44.81 25.39 37.63
N SER A 162 -44.76 25.07 36.33
CA SER A 162 -43.61 24.41 35.70
C SER A 162 -42.34 25.26 35.68
N VAL A 163 -42.47 26.59 35.73
CA VAL A 163 -41.35 27.54 35.70
C VAL A 163 -41.03 28.09 37.09
N LEU A 164 -42.05 28.41 37.89
CA LEU A 164 -41.93 29.05 39.19
C LEU A 164 -41.69 28.09 40.34
N GLY A 165 -42.25 26.89 40.23
CA GLY A 165 -42.44 26.01 41.39
C GLY A 165 -43.73 26.35 42.15
N LYS A 166 -44.23 25.36 42.89
CA LYS A 166 -45.49 25.46 43.64
C LYS A 166 -45.48 26.56 44.70
N ASN A 167 -44.35 26.80 45.35
CA ASN A 167 -44.29 27.70 46.52
C ASN A 167 -44.44 29.17 46.11
N GLU A 168 -43.72 29.57 45.07
CA GLU A 168 -43.72 30.91 44.51
C GLU A 168 -45.10 31.24 43.94
N LEU A 169 -45.70 30.31 43.21
CA LEU A 169 -47.05 30.46 42.66
C LEU A 169 -48.11 30.58 43.77
N ASN A 170 -48.05 29.73 44.80
CA ASN A 170 -48.94 29.82 45.95
C ASN A 170 -48.81 31.17 46.67
N THR A 171 -47.59 31.72 46.76
CA THR A 171 -47.35 33.02 47.40
C THR A 171 -47.98 34.17 46.60
N MET A 172 -47.85 34.15 45.27
CA MET A 172 -48.49 35.13 44.39
C MET A 172 -50.02 35.04 44.46
N THR A 173 -50.57 33.82 44.43
CA THR A 173 -52.01 33.58 44.55
C THR A 173 -52.55 34.04 45.91
N MET A 174 -51.84 33.74 47.00
CA MET A 174 -52.21 34.17 48.36
C MET A 174 -52.30 35.69 48.47
N HIS A 175 -51.31 36.42 47.94
CA HIS A 175 -51.34 37.89 47.96
C HIS A 175 -52.49 38.46 47.15
N LEU A 176 -52.80 37.87 46.00
CA LEU A 176 -53.90 38.31 45.15
C LEU A 176 -55.27 38.00 45.75
N GLU A 177 -55.46 36.82 46.34
CA GLU A 177 -56.69 36.47 47.04
C GLU A 177 -56.92 37.39 48.25
N THR A 178 -55.88 37.67 49.02
CA THR A 178 -55.96 38.60 50.15
C THR A 178 -56.29 40.01 49.67
N TYR A 179 -55.67 40.47 48.58
CA TYR A 179 -55.95 41.75 47.95
C TYR A 179 -57.41 41.85 47.48
N MET A 180 -57.92 40.81 46.81
CA MET A 180 -59.31 40.75 46.34
C MET A 180 -60.31 40.77 47.49
N ASN A 181 -60.07 39.99 48.55
CA ASN A 181 -60.93 39.95 49.73
C ASN A 181 -61.03 41.32 50.42
N LEU A 182 -59.92 42.08 50.48
CA LEU A 182 -59.89 43.44 51.01
C LEU A 182 -60.68 44.42 50.14
N LEU A 183 -60.61 44.29 48.81
CA LEU A 183 -61.41 45.10 47.88
C LEU A 183 -62.91 44.78 47.98
N GLU A 184 -63.29 43.53 48.20
CA GLU A 184 -64.69 43.14 48.43
C GLU A 184 -65.23 43.69 49.76
N GLN A 185 -64.42 43.73 50.81
CA GLN A 185 -64.78 44.36 52.09
C GLN A 185 -65.07 45.86 51.93
N LEU A 186 -64.31 46.57 51.08
CA LEU A 186 -64.56 47.98 50.74
C LEU A 186 -65.88 48.20 49.99
N LYS A 187 -66.32 47.22 49.18
CA LYS A 187 -67.59 47.30 48.45
C LYS A 187 -68.82 47.21 49.37
N ILE A 188 -68.69 46.55 50.52
CA ILE A 188 -69.79 46.25 51.44
C ILE A 188 -70.03 47.37 52.46
N GLN A 189 -69.07 48.27 52.70
CA GLN A 189 -69.21 49.41 53.63
C GLN A 189 -69.58 50.71 52.91
N PRO A 190 -70.79 51.26 53.11
CA PRO A 190 -71.17 52.57 52.57
C PRO A 190 -70.94 53.70 53.59
N VAL A 191 -70.07 54.65 53.25
CA VAL A 191 -69.95 56.03 53.79
C VAL A 191 -69.51 56.15 55.28
N PRO A 192 -68.51 56.99 55.61
CA PRO A 192 -67.95 57.07 56.97
C PRO A 192 -68.91 57.77 57.94
N GLY A 193 -69.30 57.10 59.03
CA GLY A 193 -70.15 57.67 60.08
C GLY A 193 -69.54 57.65 61.49
N THR A 194 -68.56 56.79 61.78
CA THR A 194 -68.01 56.62 63.14
C THR A 194 -66.47 56.57 63.18
N GLN A 195 -65.85 57.02 64.29
CA GLN A 195 -64.39 57.01 64.47
C GLN A 195 -63.75 55.61 64.30
N GLY A 196 -64.48 54.54 64.65
CA GLY A 196 -64.03 53.16 64.44
C GLY A 196 -64.06 52.67 62.99
N GLU A 197 -64.92 53.24 62.13
CA GLU A 197 -64.94 52.93 60.69
C GLU A 197 -63.77 53.58 59.96
N GLN A 198 -63.34 54.77 60.40
CA GLN A 198 -62.17 55.47 59.86
C GLN A 198 -60.86 54.71 60.13
N GLU A 199 -60.69 54.14 61.33
CA GLU A 199 -59.54 53.28 61.68
C GLU A 199 -59.52 51.99 60.85
N ASN A 200 -60.69 51.40 60.59
CA ASN A 200 -60.80 50.17 59.81
C ASN A 200 -60.45 50.39 58.32
N ILE A 201 -60.94 51.47 57.71
CA ILE A 201 -60.61 51.84 56.32
C ILE A 201 -59.10 52.12 56.17
N THR A 202 -58.49 52.78 57.15
CA THR A 202 -57.05 53.08 57.14
C THR A 202 -56.20 51.79 57.27
N SER A 203 -56.66 50.82 58.06
CA SER A 203 -56.05 49.49 58.15
C SER A 203 -56.15 48.70 56.85
N ILE A 204 -57.33 48.71 56.21
CA ILE A 204 -57.58 48.08 54.91
C ILE A 204 -56.71 48.72 53.83
N GLU A 205 -56.59 50.05 53.80
CA GLU A 205 -55.70 50.77 52.88
C GLU A 205 -54.24 50.35 53.05
N SER A 206 -53.75 50.26 54.30
CA SER A 206 -52.38 49.83 54.58
C SER A 206 -52.12 48.40 54.10
N GLN A 207 -53.07 47.48 54.31
CA GLN A 207 -52.94 46.09 53.88
C GLN A 207 -53.05 45.95 52.35
N LEU A 208 -53.93 46.69 51.69
CA LEU A 208 -54.02 46.75 50.22
C LEU A 208 -52.72 47.26 49.61
N ARG A 209 -52.15 48.35 50.14
CA ARG A 209 -50.87 48.87 49.67
C ARG A 209 -49.72 47.87 49.87
N MET A 210 -49.70 47.18 51.01
CA MET A 210 -48.69 46.17 51.32
C MET A 210 -48.76 44.98 50.36
N HIS A 211 -49.91 44.34 50.23
CA HIS A 211 -50.08 43.20 49.32
C HIS A 211 -49.96 43.62 47.85
N GLY A 212 -50.47 44.80 47.49
CA GLY A 212 -50.26 45.42 46.18
C GLY A 212 -48.78 45.61 45.84
N SER A 213 -47.96 46.09 46.80
CA SER A 213 -46.51 46.20 46.60
C SER A 213 -45.87 44.83 46.45
N GLN A 214 -46.15 43.91 47.36
CA GLN A 214 -45.57 42.57 47.34
C GLN A 214 -45.88 41.84 46.03
N MET A 215 -47.10 41.93 45.49
CA MET A 215 -47.44 41.32 44.19
C MET A 215 -46.59 41.86 43.04
N VAL A 216 -46.40 43.19 42.97
CA VAL A 216 -45.59 43.82 41.93
C VAL A 216 -44.12 43.46 42.10
N ASP A 217 -43.61 43.54 43.33
CA ASP A 217 -42.20 43.28 43.63
C ASP A 217 -41.84 41.81 43.30
N TYR A 218 -42.68 40.85 43.73
CA TYR A 218 -42.51 39.44 43.38
C TYR A 218 -42.59 39.18 41.88
N ALA A 219 -43.58 39.74 41.18
CA ALA A 219 -43.72 39.54 39.74
C ALA A 219 -42.55 40.15 38.95
N PHE A 220 -42.06 41.32 39.39
CA PHE A 220 -40.94 42.01 38.76
C PHE A 220 -39.62 41.27 38.94
N ASP A 221 -39.28 40.90 40.18
CA ASP A 221 -38.02 40.19 40.49
C ASP A 221 -37.95 38.85 39.75
N LEU A 222 -39.08 38.15 39.70
CA LEU A 222 -39.20 36.86 39.05
C LEU A 222 -39.10 36.96 37.52
N SER A 223 -39.78 37.93 36.91
CA SER A 223 -39.66 38.22 35.49
C SER A 223 -38.24 38.65 35.11
N ALA A 224 -37.59 39.47 35.94
CA ALA A 224 -36.20 39.87 35.73
C ALA A 224 -35.24 38.68 35.80
N LYS A 225 -35.41 37.79 36.78
CA LYS A 225 -34.62 36.55 36.92
C LYS A 225 -34.80 35.64 35.71
N GLU A 226 -36.04 35.41 35.28
CA GLU A 226 -36.32 34.53 34.14
C GLU A 226 -35.88 35.11 32.79
N ARG A 227 -35.96 36.43 32.59
CA ARG A 227 -35.34 37.09 31.41
C ARG A 227 -33.84 36.80 31.32
N GLY A 228 -33.14 36.82 32.46
CA GLY A 228 -31.73 36.44 32.54
C GLY A 228 -31.48 34.98 32.14
N ASN A 229 -32.29 34.06 32.66
CA ASN A 229 -32.22 32.63 32.33
C ASN A 229 -32.48 32.36 30.84
N VAL A 230 -33.54 32.95 30.28
CA VAL A 230 -33.87 32.83 28.85
C VAL A 230 -32.75 33.36 27.97
N SER A 231 -32.18 34.53 28.32
CA SER A 231 -31.03 35.09 27.59
C SER A 231 -29.83 34.14 27.58
N GLN A 232 -29.51 33.50 28.71
CA GLN A 232 -28.46 32.50 28.78
C GLN A 232 -28.79 31.25 27.95
N MET A 233 -30.04 30.75 28.01
CA MET A 233 -30.47 29.61 27.20
C MET A 233 -30.32 29.87 25.69
N PHE A 234 -30.61 31.07 25.21
CA PHE A 234 -30.36 31.46 23.81
C PHE A 234 -28.88 31.33 23.43
N THR A 235 -27.94 31.65 24.33
CA THR A 235 -26.51 31.45 24.05
C THR A 235 -26.15 29.97 23.93
N TRP A 236 -26.78 29.10 24.71
CA TRP A 236 -26.61 27.65 24.61
C TRP A 236 -27.20 27.07 23.32
N VAL A 237 -28.40 27.52 22.93
CA VAL A 237 -29.04 27.16 21.65
C VAL A 237 -28.11 27.47 20.47
N ARG A 238 -27.38 28.59 20.52
CA ARG A 238 -26.41 28.95 19.47
C ARG A 238 -25.10 28.17 19.55
N ARG A 239 -24.61 27.82 20.75
CA ARG A 239 -23.30 27.17 20.95
C ARG A 239 -23.33 25.65 20.79
N ILE A 240 -24.40 24.97 21.21
CA ILE A 240 -24.49 23.51 21.17
C ILE A 240 -24.30 22.96 19.75
N PRO A 241 -24.95 23.50 18.70
CA PRO A 241 -24.70 23.05 17.33
C PRO A 241 -23.25 23.20 16.89
N LEU A 242 -22.57 24.27 17.32
CA LEU A 242 -21.15 24.49 17.02
C LEU A 242 -20.25 23.47 17.71
N ILE A 243 -20.57 23.08 18.94
CA ILE A 243 -19.85 22.04 19.69
C ILE A 243 -20.03 20.69 18.99
N PHE A 244 -21.26 20.32 18.63
CA PHE A 244 -21.52 19.09 17.88
C PHE A 244 -20.85 19.08 16.51
N LEU A 245 -20.85 20.21 15.80
CA LEU A 245 -20.14 20.36 14.53
C LEU A 245 -18.64 20.13 14.69
N PHE A 246 -18.03 20.66 15.76
CA PHE A 246 -16.62 20.44 16.07
C PHE A 246 -16.31 18.96 16.33
N PHE A 247 -17.10 18.28 17.16
CA PHE A 247 -16.93 16.84 17.40
C PHE A 247 -17.16 16.00 16.15
N LEU A 248 -18.14 16.36 15.32
CA LEU A 248 -18.41 15.70 14.05
C LEU A 248 -17.22 15.84 13.09
N LEU A 249 -16.58 17.02 13.04
CA LEU A 249 -15.40 17.25 12.22
C LEU A 249 -14.19 16.45 12.72
N LEU A 250 -13.96 16.37 14.04
CA LEU A 250 -12.92 15.52 14.61
C LEU A 250 -13.16 14.03 14.30
N LEU A 251 -14.41 13.57 14.45
CA LEU A 251 -14.80 12.20 14.13
C LEU A 251 -14.60 11.91 12.63
N MET A 252 -14.91 12.86 11.76
CA MET A 252 -14.67 12.79 10.31
C MET A 252 -13.18 12.67 9.98
N ILE A 253 -12.32 13.48 10.59
CA ILE A 253 -10.86 13.38 10.40
C ILE A 253 -10.32 12.04 10.90
N TYR A 254 -10.81 11.56 12.05
CA TYR A 254 -10.45 10.25 12.58
C TYR A 254 -10.83 9.12 11.62
N PHE A 255 -12.08 9.12 11.12
CA PHE A 255 -12.54 8.12 10.16
C PHE A 255 -11.84 8.21 8.81
N ALA A 256 -11.56 9.41 8.30
CA ALA A 256 -10.82 9.60 7.06
C ALA A 256 -9.40 8.99 7.15
N ASN A 257 -8.71 9.23 8.27
CA ASN A 257 -7.39 8.63 8.53
C ASN A 257 -7.47 7.11 8.67
N LEU A 258 -8.48 6.60 9.36
CA LEU A 258 -8.72 5.17 9.51
C LEU A 258 -8.98 4.50 8.15
N LEU A 259 -9.82 5.10 7.29
CA LEU A 259 -10.11 4.61 5.95
C LEU A 259 -8.90 4.67 5.03
N THR A 260 -8.11 5.75 5.09
CA THR A 260 -6.88 5.88 4.31
C THR A 260 -5.90 4.77 4.65
N ARG A 261 -5.68 4.52 5.95
CA ARG A 261 -4.76 3.47 6.40
C ARG A 261 -5.29 2.05 6.16
N GLN A 262 -6.61 1.85 6.20
CA GLN A 262 -7.22 0.52 6.04
C GLN A 262 -7.46 0.13 4.58
N ILE A 263 -7.85 1.09 3.72
CA ILE A 263 -8.28 0.81 2.34
C ILE A 263 -7.21 1.29 1.37
N ILE A 264 -6.88 2.58 1.37
CA ILE A 264 -5.99 3.17 0.36
C ILE A 264 -4.60 2.52 0.42
N GLY A 265 -4.01 2.41 1.63
CA GLY A 265 -2.71 1.74 1.78
C GLY A 265 -2.71 0.28 1.33
N ARG A 266 -3.85 -0.42 1.41
CA ARG A 266 -3.99 -1.79 0.91
C ARG A 266 -4.09 -1.82 -0.61
N LEU A 267 -4.86 -0.91 -1.18
CA LEU A 267 -5.03 -0.77 -2.62
C LEU A 267 -3.69 -0.44 -3.30
N THR A 268 -2.93 0.52 -2.76
CA THR A 268 -1.61 0.90 -3.31
C THR A 268 -0.64 -0.28 -3.31
N ARG A 269 -0.65 -1.10 -2.26
CA ARG A 269 0.16 -2.32 -2.23
C ARG A 269 -0.30 -3.33 -3.29
N LEU A 270 -1.59 -3.57 -3.42
CA LEU A 270 -2.10 -4.46 -4.47
C LEU A 270 -1.73 -3.96 -5.87
N MET A 271 -1.77 -2.64 -6.11
CA MET A 271 -1.28 -2.05 -7.36
C MET A 271 0.21 -2.34 -7.58
N SER A 272 1.04 -2.21 -6.55
CA SER A 272 2.47 -2.57 -6.66
C SER A 272 2.69 -4.07 -6.93
N VAL A 273 1.82 -4.95 -6.41
CA VAL A 273 1.87 -6.38 -6.73
C VAL A 273 1.48 -6.62 -8.19
N THR A 274 0.43 -5.97 -8.69
CA THR A 274 0.06 -6.10 -10.11
C THR A 274 1.15 -5.60 -11.06
N GLU A 275 1.90 -4.57 -10.67
CA GLU A 275 3.06 -4.09 -11.42
C GLU A 275 4.21 -5.11 -11.44
N ARG A 276 4.47 -5.77 -10.30
CA ARG A 276 5.44 -6.88 -10.23
C ARG A 276 5.05 -8.05 -11.13
N ILE A 277 3.77 -8.44 -11.13
CA ILE A 277 3.24 -9.48 -12.03
C ILE A 277 3.45 -9.08 -13.50
N ALA A 278 3.18 -7.82 -13.85
CA ALA A 278 3.38 -7.32 -15.21
C ALA A 278 4.86 -7.36 -15.66
N ASN A 279 5.80 -7.26 -14.72
CA ASN A 279 7.23 -7.39 -14.96
C ASN A 279 7.74 -8.84 -14.91
N GLY A 280 6.86 -9.83 -14.71
CA GLY A 280 7.21 -11.25 -14.68
C GLY A 280 7.70 -11.79 -13.33
N ASP A 281 7.53 -11.03 -12.24
CA ASP A 281 7.79 -11.50 -10.88
C ASP A 281 6.52 -12.14 -10.30
N PHE A 282 6.53 -13.48 -10.22
CA PHE A 282 5.42 -14.29 -9.69
C PHE A 282 5.60 -14.72 -8.22
N THR A 283 6.46 -14.04 -7.45
CA THR A 283 6.66 -14.43 -6.04
C THR A 283 5.41 -14.19 -5.17
N PRO A 284 5.01 -15.16 -4.32
CA PRO A 284 3.72 -15.14 -3.66
C PRO A 284 3.61 -14.04 -2.59
N ILE A 285 2.40 -13.49 -2.45
CA ILE A 285 2.08 -12.47 -1.45
C ILE A 285 2.00 -13.14 -0.07
N MET A 286 2.87 -12.71 0.85
CA MET A 286 2.94 -13.26 2.20
C MET A 286 1.94 -12.61 3.19
N PRO A 287 1.43 -13.36 4.19
CA PRO A 287 0.42 -12.90 5.11
C PRO A 287 0.96 -12.06 6.28
N GLU A 288 0.85 -10.74 6.18
CA GLU A 288 1.50 -9.78 7.09
C GLU A 288 0.79 -9.54 8.45
N ARG A 289 -0.52 -9.86 8.60
CA ARG A 289 -1.30 -9.48 9.80
C ARG A 289 -2.09 -10.59 10.46
N ARG A 290 -2.20 -10.53 11.80
CA ARG A 290 -2.88 -11.51 12.67
C ARG A 290 -4.40 -11.73 12.42
N TYR A 291 -5.07 -10.95 11.57
CA TYR A 291 -6.51 -11.04 11.31
C TYR A 291 -6.80 -11.26 9.81
N ARG A 292 -7.87 -12.00 9.49
CA ARG A 292 -8.40 -12.10 8.13
C ARG A 292 -9.36 -10.95 7.85
N ASP A 293 -9.23 -10.38 6.66
CA ASP A 293 -10.11 -9.36 6.09
C ASP A 293 -10.47 -9.73 4.64
N GLU A 294 -11.32 -8.93 3.99
CA GLU A 294 -11.73 -9.16 2.60
C GLU A 294 -10.52 -9.14 1.63
N PHE A 295 -9.47 -8.37 1.94
CA PHE A 295 -8.22 -8.35 1.16
C PHE A 295 -7.44 -9.65 1.28
N THR A 296 -7.61 -10.40 2.37
CA THR A 296 -6.98 -11.71 2.55
C THR A 296 -7.45 -12.70 1.50
N ASN A 297 -8.75 -12.74 1.23
CA ASN A 297 -9.31 -13.62 0.19
C ASN A 297 -8.86 -13.18 -1.21
N LEU A 298 -8.76 -11.87 -1.44
CA LEU A 298 -8.22 -11.34 -2.69
C LEU A 298 -6.76 -11.72 -2.89
N ASN A 299 -5.93 -11.63 -1.84
CA ASN A 299 -4.52 -12.04 -1.91
C ASN A 299 -4.38 -13.55 -2.20
N LEU A 300 -5.23 -14.39 -1.60
CA LEU A 300 -5.25 -15.83 -1.89
C LEU A 300 -5.60 -16.12 -3.35
N ALA A 301 -6.65 -15.48 -3.87
CA ALA A 301 -7.03 -15.62 -5.27
C ALA A 301 -5.95 -15.11 -6.23
N LEU A 302 -5.25 -14.02 -5.86
CA LEU A 302 -4.17 -13.46 -6.66
C LEU A 302 -2.93 -14.37 -6.66
N ASN A 303 -2.56 -14.96 -5.52
CA ASN A 303 -1.49 -15.96 -5.44
C ASN A 303 -1.77 -17.17 -6.34
N HIS A 304 -2.99 -17.72 -6.26
CA HIS A 304 -3.40 -18.82 -7.13
C HIS A 304 -3.33 -18.45 -8.61
N MET A 305 -3.76 -17.23 -8.97
CA MET A 305 -3.64 -16.72 -10.34
C MET A 305 -2.18 -16.59 -10.79
N MET A 306 -1.29 -16.08 -9.92
CA MET A 306 0.14 -15.95 -10.22
C MET A 306 0.79 -17.31 -10.47
N LEU A 307 0.44 -18.32 -9.69
CA LEU A 307 0.94 -19.68 -9.86
C LEU A 307 0.45 -20.32 -11.18
N GLU A 308 -0.83 -20.12 -11.53
CA GLU A 308 -1.35 -20.56 -12.83
C GLU A 308 -0.68 -19.82 -14.00
N LEU A 309 -0.44 -18.51 -13.89
CA LEU A 309 0.26 -17.73 -14.92
C LEU A 309 1.68 -18.23 -15.13
N ASP A 310 2.44 -18.47 -14.06
CA ASP A 310 3.80 -19.01 -14.14
C ASP A 310 3.79 -20.40 -14.82
N ARG A 311 2.88 -21.29 -14.40
CA ARG A 311 2.70 -22.61 -15.04
C ARG A 311 2.38 -22.49 -16.53
N HIS A 312 1.52 -21.56 -16.92
CA HIS A 312 1.17 -21.33 -18.33
C HIS A 312 2.35 -20.76 -19.12
N GLN A 313 3.13 -19.84 -18.54
CA GLN A 313 4.33 -19.29 -19.16
C GLN A 313 5.38 -20.37 -19.41
N GLN A 314 5.64 -21.25 -18.44
CA GLN A 314 6.56 -22.38 -18.60
C GLN A 314 6.10 -23.33 -19.73
N LYS A 315 4.80 -23.65 -19.76
CA LYS A 315 4.21 -24.45 -20.85
C LYS A 315 4.34 -23.79 -22.23
N MET A 316 4.15 -22.47 -22.33
CA MET A 316 4.35 -21.75 -23.60
C MET A 316 5.81 -21.79 -24.04
N ILE A 317 6.76 -21.55 -23.13
CA ILE A 317 8.20 -21.64 -23.42
C ILE A 317 8.54 -23.04 -23.93
N GLN A 318 8.04 -24.09 -23.29
CA GLN A 318 8.23 -25.47 -23.73
C GLN A 318 7.63 -25.72 -25.12
N SER A 319 6.41 -25.23 -25.37
CA SER A 319 5.77 -25.33 -26.68
C SER A 319 6.58 -24.61 -27.77
N HIS A 320 7.09 -23.42 -27.49
CA HIS A 320 7.96 -22.69 -28.42
C HIS A 320 9.28 -23.42 -28.68
N LYS A 321 9.91 -24.02 -27.65
CA LYS A 321 11.08 -24.89 -27.83
C LYS A 321 10.76 -26.07 -28.75
N LEU A 322 9.63 -26.74 -28.53
CA LEU A 322 9.19 -27.88 -29.36
C LEU A 322 8.86 -27.47 -30.80
N LEU A 323 8.24 -26.31 -31.02
CA LEU A 323 7.99 -25.76 -32.36
C LEU A 323 9.30 -25.40 -33.07
N ALA A 324 10.27 -24.84 -32.34
CA ALA A 324 11.60 -24.58 -32.88
C ALA A 324 12.29 -25.88 -33.30
N VAL A 325 12.24 -26.94 -32.46
CA VAL A 325 12.72 -28.28 -32.83
C VAL A 325 11.98 -28.79 -34.08
N GLY A 326 10.66 -28.67 -34.13
CA GLY A 326 9.82 -29.09 -35.25
C GLY A 326 10.19 -28.43 -36.58
N ASN A 327 10.35 -27.10 -36.60
CA ASN A 327 10.80 -26.36 -37.79
C ASN A 327 12.23 -26.71 -38.22
N LEU A 328 13.06 -27.16 -37.28
CA LEU A 328 14.47 -27.53 -37.53
C LEU A 328 14.66 -29.02 -37.84
N THR A 329 13.59 -29.82 -37.84
CA THR A 329 13.62 -31.27 -38.14
C THR A 329 14.30 -31.56 -39.48
N ALA A 330 14.07 -30.71 -40.50
CA ALA A 330 14.70 -30.87 -41.81
C ALA A 330 16.22 -30.67 -41.77
N GLY A 331 16.71 -29.71 -40.98
CA GLY A 331 18.14 -29.45 -40.80
C GLY A 331 18.84 -30.55 -40.00
N VAL A 332 18.20 -31.02 -38.92
CA VAL A 332 18.70 -32.14 -38.10
C VAL A 332 18.73 -33.44 -38.90
N ALA A 333 17.66 -33.74 -39.65
CA ALA A 333 17.62 -34.93 -40.50
C ALA A 333 18.73 -34.88 -41.56
N HIS A 334 18.97 -33.70 -42.15
CA HIS A 334 20.06 -33.53 -43.11
C HIS A 334 21.44 -33.71 -42.46
N GLU A 335 21.67 -33.09 -41.29
CA GLU A 335 22.91 -33.22 -40.52
C GLU A 335 23.18 -34.63 -40.01
N LEU A 336 22.14 -35.42 -39.69
CA LEU A 336 22.24 -36.84 -39.31
C LEU A 336 22.42 -37.77 -40.51
N ASN A 337 21.75 -37.49 -41.63
CA ASN A 337 21.91 -38.28 -42.84
C ASN A 337 23.33 -38.18 -43.41
N ASN A 338 24.03 -37.07 -43.19
CA ASN A 338 25.40 -36.87 -43.65
C ASN A 338 26.41 -37.88 -43.06
N PRO A 339 26.60 -38.00 -41.73
CA PRO A 339 27.48 -39.01 -41.15
C PRO A 339 27.01 -40.44 -41.46
N ILE A 340 25.69 -40.69 -41.49
CA ILE A 340 25.15 -42.01 -41.85
C ILE A 340 25.52 -42.40 -43.29
N ASN A 341 25.43 -41.47 -44.24
CA ASN A 341 25.85 -41.71 -45.62
C ASN A 341 27.36 -41.93 -45.72
N ASN A 342 28.18 -41.17 -44.99
CA ASN A 342 29.62 -41.38 -44.94
C ASN A 342 29.98 -42.76 -44.37
N ILE A 343 29.32 -43.18 -43.27
CA ILE A 343 29.47 -44.53 -42.70
C ILE A 343 29.14 -45.58 -43.76
N THR A 344 28.02 -45.40 -44.46
CA THR A 344 27.56 -46.36 -45.48
C THR A 344 28.53 -46.44 -46.66
N LEU A 345 29.01 -45.30 -47.15
CA LEU A 345 29.94 -45.23 -48.28
C LEU A 345 31.31 -45.81 -47.91
N THR A 346 31.87 -45.41 -46.77
CA THR A 346 33.18 -45.90 -46.30
C THR A 346 33.13 -47.40 -46.01
N ALA A 347 32.02 -47.91 -45.45
CA ALA A 347 31.84 -49.34 -45.25
C ALA A 347 31.75 -50.11 -46.58
N ALA A 348 31.02 -49.57 -47.57
CA ALA A 348 30.91 -50.18 -48.89
C ALA A 348 32.26 -50.20 -49.64
N MET A 349 33.02 -49.10 -49.59
CA MET A 349 34.37 -49.02 -50.17
C MET A 349 35.32 -50.01 -49.48
N LEU A 350 35.28 -50.09 -48.14
CA LEU A 350 36.06 -51.04 -47.38
C LEU A 350 35.72 -52.49 -47.74
N GLU A 351 34.45 -52.81 -48.03
CA GLU A 351 34.01 -54.14 -48.44
C GLU A 351 34.44 -54.48 -49.87
N GLU A 352 34.26 -53.56 -50.82
CA GLU A 352 34.61 -53.74 -52.24
C GLU A 352 36.12 -53.90 -52.43
N ASP A 353 36.90 -53.02 -51.82
CA ASP A 353 38.35 -52.95 -52.00
C ASP A 353 39.12 -53.70 -50.89
N TYR A 354 38.43 -54.46 -50.04
CA TYR A 354 39.02 -55.06 -48.84
C TYR A 354 40.35 -55.76 -49.12
N GLN A 355 40.42 -56.60 -50.15
CA GLN A 355 41.61 -57.37 -50.49
C GLN A 355 42.74 -56.54 -51.12
N GLN A 356 42.44 -55.35 -51.64
CA GLN A 356 43.35 -54.49 -52.39
C GLN A 356 43.99 -53.41 -51.50
N LEU A 357 43.35 -53.08 -50.38
CA LEU A 357 43.84 -52.14 -49.39
C LEU A 357 44.93 -52.75 -48.49
N SER A 358 45.90 -51.94 -48.11
CA SER A 358 46.88 -52.27 -47.07
C SER A 358 46.23 -52.33 -45.68
N ASP A 359 46.88 -52.99 -44.73
CA ASP A 359 46.36 -53.08 -43.36
C ASP A 359 46.22 -51.70 -42.68
N ASP A 360 47.11 -50.75 -43.01
CA ASP A 360 47.05 -49.38 -42.50
C ASP A 360 45.83 -48.62 -43.07
N GLU A 361 45.54 -48.76 -44.37
CA GLU A 361 44.37 -48.13 -45.01
C GLU A 361 43.04 -48.71 -44.49
N ARG A 362 42.99 -50.03 -44.23
CA ARG A 362 41.82 -50.67 -43.62
C ARG A 362 41.57 -50.14 -42.21
N LEU A 363 42.62 -50.00 -41.41
CA LEU A 363 42.55 -49.45 -40.04
C LEU A 363 42.09 -47.99 -40.05
N GLU A 364 42.56 -47.18 -41.00
CA GLU A 364 42.14 -45.79 -41.18
C GLU A 364 40.63 -45.70 -41.49
N MET A 365 40.13 -46.49 -42.45
CA MET A 365 38.69 -46.52 -42.77
C MET A 365 37.83 -46.99 -41.59
N ILE A 366 38.29 -47.97 -40.81
CA ILE A 366 37.59 -48.42 -39.60
C ILE A 366 37.53 -47.31 -38.55
N HIS A 367 38.60 -46.54 -38.37
CA HIS A 367 38.59 -45.39 -37.47
C HIS A 367 37.64 -44.28 -37.96
N ASP A 368 37.60 -44.02 -39.27
CA ASP A 368 36.67 -43.05 -39.86
C ASP A 368 35.20 -43.43 -39.62
N LEU A 369 34.86 -44.72 -39.76
CA LEU A 369 33.53 -45.24 -39.41
C LEU A 369 33.19 -44.99 -37.93
N GLY A 370 34.15 -45.25 -37.04
CA GLY A 370 34.01 -44.98 -35.61
C GLY A 370 33.77 -43.50 -35.30
N HIS A 371 34.51 -42.61 -35.96
CA HIS A 371 34.38 -41.17 -35.78
C HIS A 371 33.03 -40.63 -36.28
N GLU A 372 32.53 -41.08 -37.43
CA GLU A 372 31.20 -40.65 -37.92
C GLU A 372 30.05 -41.20 -37.05
N ALA A 373 30.23 -42.37 -36.42
CA ALA A 373 29.27 -42.93 -35.47
C ALA A 373 29.24 -42.14 -34.14
N GLU A 374 30.40 -41.77 -33.61
CA GLU A 374 30.51 -40.88 -32.44
C GLU A 374 29.89 -39.51 -32.73
N ARG A 375 30.13 -38.97 -33.93
CA ARG A 375 29.55 -37.71 -34.37
C ARG A 375 28.01 -37.76 -34.43
N SER A 376 27.45 -38.82 -35.00
CA SER A 376 25.99 -39.03 -35.02
C SER A 376 25.42 -39.04 -33.61
N THR A 377 26.09 -39.73 -32.68
CA THR A 377 25.72 -39.76 -31.27
C THR A 377 25.74 -38.37 -30.62
N GLN A 378 26.76 -37.56 -30.93
CA GLN A 378 26.87 -36.21 -30.39
C GLN A 378 25.77 -35.27 -30.90
N ILE A 379 25.37 -35.38 -32.17
CA ILE A 379 24.27 -34.60 -32.75
C ILE A 379 22.95 -34.92 -32.01
N VAL A 380 22.66 -36.21 -31.80
CA VAL A 380 21.46 -36.64 -31.06
C VAL A 380 21.48 -36.17 -29.62
N ARG A 381 22.62 -36.26 -28.92
CA ARG A 381 22.75 -35.77 -27.53
C ARG A 381 22.51 -34.28 -27.43
N ASN A 382 23.11 -33.47 -28.28
CA ASN A 382 22.93 -32.02 -28.26
C ASN A 382 21.46 -31.61 -28.52
N LEU A 383 20.75 -32.35 -29.39
CA LEU A 383 19.32 -32.14 -29.64
C LEU A 383 18.47 -32.49 -28.42
N LEU A 384 18.78 -33.62 -27.76
CA LEU A 384 18.09 -34.03 -26.53
C LEU A 384 18.36 -33.08 -25.36
N ASP A 385 19.59 -32.60 -25.22
CA ASP A 385 19.96 -31.62 -24.18
C ASP A 385 19.23 -30.28 -24.40
N PHE A 386 19.02 -29.86 -25.64
CA PHE A 386 18.19 -28.69 -25.96
C PHE A 386 16.70 -28.89 -25.63
N ALA A 387 16.18 -30.10 -25.86
CA ALA A 387 14.79 -30.44 -25.60
C ALA A 387 14.49 -30.74 -24.12
N ARG A 388 15.53 -31.02 -23.31
CA ARG A 388 15.37 -31.41 -21.90
C ARG A 388 15.28 -30.19 -20.99
N GLU A 389 14.42 -30.32 -20.00
CA GLU A 389 14.31 -29.39 -18.88
C GLU A 389 15.43 -29.72 -17.89
N SER A 390 16.37 -28.79 -17.67
CA SER A 390 17.35 -28.91 -16.59
C SER A 390 16.97 -27.91 -15.50
N GLU A 391 16.74 -28.40 -14.29
CA GLU A 391 16.62 -27.55 -13.11
C GLU A 391 17.91 -26.72 -12.99
N MET A 392 17.75 -25.40 -13.03
CA MET A 392 18.86 -24.46 -12.92
C MET A 392 19.26 -24.35 -11.45
N THR A 393 20.51 -24.65 -11.14
CA THR A 393 21.01 -24.54 -9.76
C THR A 393 21.88 -23.30 -9.66
N THR A 394 21.34 -22.20 -9.15
CA THR A 394 22.05 -20.91 -9.09
C THR A 394 22.92 -20.81 -7.84
N GLU A 395 24.20 -20.48 -8.01
CA GLU A 395 25.14 -20.20 -6.92
C GLU A 395 25.93 -18.89 -7.16
N GLN A 396 26.61 -18.37 -6.14
CA GLN A 396 27.51 -17.23 -6.29
C GLN A 396 28.83 -17.67 -6.93
N LEU A 397 29.21 -17.01 -8.02
CA LEU A 397 30.36 -17.39 -8.84
C LEU A 397 31.37 -16.26 -9.02
N ASP A 398 32.65 -16.62 -8.86
CA ASP A 398 33.78 -15.83 -9.31
C ASP A 398 34.08 -16.19 -10.78
N LEU A 399 33.89 -15.22 -11.68
CA LEU A 399 34.13 -15.39 -13.12
C LEU A 399 35.58 -15.75 -13.45
N LYS A 400 36.56 -15.23 -12.70
CA LYS A 400 37.97 -15.56 -12.91
C LYS A 400 38.23 -17.02 -12.56
N GLN A 401 37.66 -17.51 -11.46
CA GLN A 401 37.79 -18.92 -11.09
C GLN A 401 37.11 -19.82 -12.13
N LEU A 402 35.88 -19.48 -12.52
CA LEU A 402 35.14 -20.21 -13.56
C LEU A 402 35.93 -20.32 -14.87
N LEU A 403 36.49 -19.21 -15.37
CA LEU A 403 37.29 -19.22 -16.61
C LEU A 403 38.57 -20.04 -16.48
N ASN A 404 39.26 -19.99 -15.34
CA ASN A 404 40.44 -20.82 -15.10
C ASN A 404 40.10 -22.32 -15.13
N ASP A 405 38.98 -22.69 -14.51
CA ASP A 405 38.52 -24.08 -14.50
C ASP A 405 38.10 -24.54 -15.90
N THR A 406 37.49 -23.67 -16.70
CA THR A 406 37.19 -23.94 -18.11
C THR A 406 38.44 -24.10 -18.97
N ILE A 407 39.49 -23.28 -18.78
CA ILE A 407 40.78 -23.46 -19.46
C ILE A 407 41.37 -24.83 -19.15
N ARG A 408 41.30 -25.28 -17.89
CA ARG A 408 41.80 -26.61 -17.51
C ARG A 408 41.09 -27.73 -18.26
N LEU A 409 39.78 -27.61 -18.51
CA LEU A 409 39.04 -28.58 -19.32
C LEU A 409 39.49 -28.59 -20.79
N ALA A 410 39.87 -27.43 -21.35
CA ALA A 410 40.34 -27.31 -22.73
C ALA A 410 41.87 -27.47 -22.89
N ALA A 411 42.59 -27.84 -21.83
CA ALA A 411 44.06 -27.78 -21.79
C ALA A 411 44.75 -28.61 -22.90
N ASN A 412 44.21 -29.79 -23.20
CA ASN A 412 44.76 -30.66 -24.25
C ASN A 412 44.60 -30.02 -25.64
N GLN A 413 43.43 -29.49 -25.96
CA GLN A 413 43.15 -28.81 -27.22
C GLN A 413 43.96 -27.52 -27.39
N ILE A 414 44.14 -26.76 -26.31
CA ILE A 414 45.02 -25.56 -26.30
C ILE A 414 46.47 -25.96 -26.61
N LYS A 415 46.95 -27.06 -26.01
CA LYS A 415 48.31 -27.58 -26.25
C LYS A 415 48.50 -28.06 -27.69
N LEU A 416 47.52 -28.78 -28.24
CA LEU A 416 47.56 -29.31 -29.62
C LEU A 416 47.52 -28.19 -30.68
N SER A 417 46.69 -27.17 -30.46
CA SER A 417 46.58 -26.00 -31.35
C SER A 417 47.77 -25.03 -31.27
N LYS A 418 48.62 -25.16 -30.23
CA LYS A 418 49.76 -24.27 -29.92
C LYS A 418 49.34 -22.81 -29.73
N VAL A 419 48.10 -22.57 -29.32
CA VAL A 419 47.57 -21.22 -29.04
C VAL A 419 47.96 -20.80 -27.62
N LYS A 420 48.35 -19.53 -27.43
CA LYS A 420 48.59 -18.97 -26.10
C LYS A 420 47.29 -18.42 -25.52
N ALA A 421 46.83 -19.00 -24.41
CA ALA A 421 45.65 -18.56 -23.69
C ALA A 421 46.02 -17.67 -22.50
N GLU A 422 45.45 -16.47 -22.42
CA GLU A 422 45.72 -15.48 -21.36
C GLU A 422 44.40 -14.96 -20.75
N ILE A 423 44.32 -14.90 -19.42
CA ILE A 423 43.20 -14.28 -18.69
C ILE A 423 43.69 -12.98 -18.05
N ASN A 424 43.05 -11.88 -18.42
CA ASN A 424 43.24 -10.57 -17.81
C ASN A 424 41.99 -10.21 -16.99
N SER A 425 42.20 -9.81 -15.73
CA SER A 425 41.12 -9.37 -14.85
C SER A 425 41.57 -8.12 -14.10
N LYS A 426 40.71 -7.10 -14.05
CA LYS A 426 40.90 -5.99 -13.11
C LYS A 426 40.77 -6.50 -11.66
N VAL A 427 41.40 -5.81 -10.72
CA VAL A 427 41.37 -6.15 -9.30
C VAL A 427 40.00 -5.78 -8.71
N ASN A 428 39.43 -6.66 -7.88
CA ASN A 428 38.21 -6.43 -7.09
C ASN A 428 36.90 -6.32 -7.91
N LEU A 429 36.57 -7.36 -8.68
CA LEU A 429 35.31 -7.47 -9.41
C LEU A 429 34.22 -8.13 -8.55
N PRO A 430 32.95 -7.69 -8.64
CA PRO A 430 31.83 -8.31 -7.93
C PRO A 430 31.55 -9.74 -8.42
N LEU A 431 30.90 -10.55 -7.58
CA LEU A 431 30.44 -11.89 -7.94
C LEU A 431 29.16 -11.82 -8.80
N ILE A 432 28.84 -12.91 -9.49
CA ILE A 432 27.58 -13.10 -10.22
C ILE A 432 26.76 -14.24 -9.58
N HIS A 433 25.46 -14.31 -9.85
CA HIS A 433 24.66 -15.51 -9.57
C HIS A 433 24.44 -16.31 -10.86
N GLY A 434 24.70 -17.61 -10.83
CA GLY A 434 24.45 -18.46 -11.99
C GLY A 434 24.70 -19.93 -11.77
N ASP A 435 24.31 -20.74 -12.74
CA ASP A 435 24.61 -22.18 -12.79
C ASP A 435 26.01 -22.37 -13.37
N ARG A 436 26.90 -22.89 -12.53
CA ARG A 436 28.30 -23.09 -12.85
C ARG A 436 28.52 -23.98 -14.07
N ARG A 437 27.76 -25.08 -14.19
CA ARG A 437 27.91 -26.04 -15.29
C ARG A 437 27.49 -25.39 -16.61
N GLN A 438 26.37 -24.69 -16.62
CA GLN A 438 25.86 -24.04 -17.83
C GLN A 438 26.78 -22.90 -18.29
N LEU A 439 27.25 -22.05 -17.37
CA LEU A 439 28.18 -20.99 -17.73
C LEU A 439 29.55 -21.55 -18.16
N GLN A 440 30.03 -22.63 -17.55
CA GLN A 440 31.23 -23.34 -17.98
C GLN A 440 31.08 -23.87 -19.42
N GLN A 441 29.90 -24.37 -19.79
CA GLN A 441 29.58 -24.80 -21.16
C GLN A 441 29.62 -23.64 -22.16
N VAL A 442 29.09 -22.47 -21.80
CA VAL A 442 29.18 -21.25 -22.64
C VAL A 442 30.64 -20.91 -22.93
N PHE A 443 31.47 -20.78 -21.89
CA PHE A 443 32.86 -20.39 -22.06
C PHE A 443 33.68 -21.48 -22.77
N LEU A 444 33.38 -22.75 -22.54
CA LEU A 444 34.03 -23.85 -23.24
C LEU A 444 33.73 -23.78 -24.75
N ASN A 445 32.48 -23.52 -25.13
CA ASN A 445 32.10 -23.37 -26.54
C ASN A 445 32.83 -22.20 -27.21
N LEU A 446 32.96 -21.06 -26.52
CA LEU A 446 33.69 -19.90 -27.04
C LEU A 446 35.19 -20.18 -27.18
N ILE A 447 35.81 -20.85 -26.19
CA ILE A 447 37.22 -21.24 -26.23
C ILE A 447 37.46 -22.19 -27.41
N LEU A 448 36.66 -23.24 -27.56
CA LEU A 448 36.84 -24.20 -28.66
C LEU A 448 36.64 -23.54 -30.03
N ASN A 449 35.65 -22.64 -30.18
CA ASN A 449 35.48 -21.87 -31.40
C ASN A 449 36.67 -20.97 -31.72
N ALA A 450 37.27 -20.33 -30.70
CA ALA A 450 38.46 -19.52 -30.86
C ALA A 450 39.69 -20.35 -31.28
N LEU A 451 39.86 -21.55 -30.70
CA LEU A 451 40.96 -22.45 -31.04
C LEU A 451 40.83 -22.97 -32.48
N ASP A 452 39.62 -23.33 -32.90
CA ASP A 452 39.37 -23.83 -34.26
C ASP A 452 39.61 -22.77 -35.34
N ALA A 453 39.33 -21.50 -35.03
CA ALA A 453 39.51 -20.39 -35.96
C ALA A 453 40.96 -19.86 -35.99
N SER A 454 41.77 -20.18 -34.98
CA SER A 454 43.10 -19.61 -34.79
C SER A 454 44.19 -20.41 -35.50
N PRO A 455 45.17 -19.74 -36.17
CA PRO A 455 46.33 -20.42 -36.72
C PRO A 455 47.27 -20.91 -35.61
N SER A 456 48.13 -21.89 -35.94
CA SER A 456 49.12 -22.41 -34.98
C SER A 456 50.05 -21.30 -34.48
N GLY A 457 50.12 -21.10 -33.16
CA GLY A 457 50.85 -19.99 -32.55
C GLY A 457 50.03 -18.72 -32.30
N GLY A 458 48.73 -18.73 -32.58
CA GLY A 458 47.80 -17.63 -32.30
C GLY A 458 47.60 -17.35 -30.80
N THR A 459 46.76 -16.35 -30.50
CA THR A 459 46.46 -15.92 -29.13
C THR A 459 44.97 -15.93 -28.84
N LEU A 460 44.60 -16.52 -27.70
CA LEU A 460 43.26 -16.43 -27.11
C LEU A 460 43.35 -15.58 -25.85
N LYS A 461 42.69 -14.42 -25.85
CA LYS A 461 42.71 -13.48 -24.74
C LYS A 461 41.31 -13.34 -24.15
N MET A 462 41.16 -13.62 -22.86
CA MET A 462 39.92 -13.42 -22.12
C MET A 462 40.09 -12.27 -21.13
N THR A 463 39.26 -11.24 -21.25
CA THR A 463 39.33 -10.04 -20.38
C THR A 463 38.03 -9.90 -19.59
N ILE A 464 38.13 -9.77 -18.27
CA ILE A 464 36.98 -9.57 -17.37
C ILE A 464 36.99 -8.13 -16.87
N GLU A 465 35.92 -7.38 -17.18
CA GLU A 465 35.77 -5.98 -16.79
C GLU A 465 34.34 -5.65 -16.34
N ARG A 466 34.15 -4.47 -15.73
CA ARG A 466 32.81 -3.92 -15.52
C ARG A 466 32.27 -3.43 -16.86
N ALA A 467 31.05 -3.83 -17.20
CA ALA A 467 30.39 -3.33 -18.39
C ALA A 467 30.09 -1.83 -18.24
N GLN A 468 29.92 -1.15 -19.37
CA GLN A 468 29.44 0.25 -19.38
C GLN A 468 28.02 0.36 -18.81
N THR A 469 27.22 -0.70 -18.95
CA THR A 469 25.90 -0.84 -18.36
C THR A 469 26.02 -1.06 -16.85
N ALA A 470 25.39 -0.18 -16.06
CA ALA A 470 25.38 -0.29 -14.61
C ALA A 470 24.77 -1.64 -14.18
N GLY A 471 25.42 -2.33 -13.24
CA GLY A 471 24.96 -3.63 -12.74
C GLY A 471 25.39 -4.85 -13.55
N TYR A 472 26.28 -4.70 -14.53
CA TYR A 472 26.77 -5.81 -15.36
C TYR A 472 28.30 -5.95 -15.35
N LEU A 473 28.77 -7.19 -15.51
CA LEU A 473 30.13 -7.52 -15.89
C LEU A 473 30.17 -7.97 -17.35
N GLU A 474 31.28 -7.68 -18.00
CA GLU A 474 31.57 -8.18 -19.34
C GLU A 474 32.80 -9.09 -19.34
N VAL A 475 32.68 -10.21 -20.06
CA VAL A 475 33.78 -11.11 -20.38
C VAL A 475 34.01 -11.06 -21.88
N ILE A 476 35.15 -10.49 -22.28
CA ILE A 476 35.56 -10.35 -23.67
C ILE A 476 36.50 -11.50 -24.02
N VAL A 477 36.04 -12.41 -24.88
CA VAL A 477 36.81 -13.55 -25.42
C VAL A 477 37.27 -13.19 -26.82
N LYS A 478 38.56 -12.90 -26.98
CA LYS A 478 39.15 -12.46 -28.25
C LYS A 478 40.15 -13.47 -28.79
N ASP A 479 39.99 -13.83 -30.05
CA ASP A 479 40.91 -14.69 -30.80
C ASP A 479 41.70 -13.91 -31.86
N SER A 480 42.75 -14.55 -32.39
CA SER A 480 43.55 -14.05 -33.52
C SER A 480 43.32 -14.88 -34.79
N GLY A 481 42.10 -15.38 -34.97
CA GLY A 481 41.74 -16.29 -36.05
C GLY A 481 41.39 -15.63 -37.38
N SER A 482 40.82 -16.43 -38.28
CA SER A 482 40.44 -15.98 -39.64
C SER A 482 39.33 -14.93 -39.67
N GLY A 483 38.62 -14.71 -38.56
CA GLY A 483 37.51 -13.77 -38.46
C GLY A 483 36.26 -14.22 -39.24
N ILE A 484 35.19 -13.45 -39.11
CA ILE A 484 33.86 -13.76 -39.63
C ILE A 484 33.44 -12.65 -40.60
N PRO A 485 33.07 -12.97 -41.86
CA PRO A 485 32.52 -12.00 -42.80
C PRO A 485 31.26 -11.29 -42.27
N GLN A 486 31.15 -9.98 -42.52
CA GLN A 486 30.09 -9.14 -41.96
C GLN A 486 28.67 -9.57 -42.37
N HIS A 487 28.51 -10.19 -43.54
CA HIS A 487 27.21 -10.66 -44.05
C HIS A 487 26.70 -11.92 -43.34
N ILE A 488 27.57 -12.69 -42.66
CA ILE A 488 27.17 -13.87 -41.90
C ILE A 488 27.16 -13.65 -40.38
N LEU A 489 27.81 -12.59 -39.89
CA LEU A 489 27.89 -12.26 -38.47
C LEU A 489 26.52 -12.25 -37.74
N PRO A 490 25.41 -11.75 -38.34
CA PRO A 490 24.09 -11.79 -37.68
C PRO A 490 23.53 -13.21 -37.50
N ARG A 491 24.00 -14.17 -38.29
CA ARG A 491 23.45 -15.54 -38.36
C ARG A 491 24.23 -16.54 -37.50
N ILE A 492 25.34 -16.14 -36.89
CA ILE A 492 26.21 -17.06 -36.13
C ILE A 492 25.56 -17.63 -34.87
N PHE A 493 24.49 -16.98 -34.40
CA PHE A 493 23.69 -17.45 -33.28
C PHE A 493 22.46 -18.25 -33.72
N ASP A 494 22.21 -18.36 -35.03
CA ASP A 494 21.15 -19.22 -35.55
C ASP A 494 21.53 -20.69 -35.30
N PRO A 495 20.61 -21.52 -34.78
CA PRO A 495 20.86 -22.95 -34.59
C PRO A 495 21.30 -23.63 -35.90
N PHE A 496 22.29 -24.52 -35.80
CA PHE A 496 22.88 -25.28 -36.92
C PHE A 496 23.63 -24.43 -37.95
N PHE A 497 23.77 -23.11 -37.74
CA PHE A 497 24.61 -22.29 -38.60
C PHE A 497 26.09 -22.57 -38.31
N THR A 498 26.82 -23.01 -39.32
CA THR A 498 28.27 -23.25 -39.24
C THR A 498 28.95 -22.87 -40.55
N THR A 499 30.13 -22.28 -40.46
CA THR A 499 31.02 -22.00 -41.60
C THR A 499 32.13 -23.04 -41.75
N LYS A 500 32.18 -24.01 -40.83
CA LYS A 500 33.17 -25.09 -40.84
C LYS A 500 32.80 -26.11 -41.93
N PRO A 501 33.80 -26.81 -42.53
CA PRO A 501 33.53 -27.89 -43.47
C PRO A 501 32.59 -28.94 -42.89
N THR A 502 31.76 -29.53 -43.74
CA THR A 502 30.88 -30.66 -43.40
C THR A 502 31.68 -31.72 -42.66
N GLY A 503 31.39 -31.96 -41.38
CA GLY A 503 32.25 -32.80 -40.52
C GLY A 503 32.58 -32.18 -39.17
N ARG A 504 32.93 -30.89 -39.15
CA ARG A 504 33.69 -30.29 -38.04
C ARG A 504 32.94 -29.32 -37.14
N GLY A 505 31.64 -29.12 -37.34
CA GLY A 505 30.85 -28.23 -36.48
C GLY A 505 29.37 -28.54 -36.52
N THR A 506 28.74 -28.64 -35.35
CA THR A 506 27.30 -28.91 -35.18
C THR A 506 26.44 -27.65 -35.36
N GLY A 507 27.05 -26.46 -35.42
CA GLY A 507 26.34 -25.17 -35.46
C GLY A 507 25.45 -24.88 -34.24
N LEU A 508 25.50 -25.71 -33.20
CA LEU A 508 24.66 -25.57 -32.00
C LEU A 508 25.36 -24.84 -30.85
N GLY A 509 26.69 -24.77 -30.84
CA GLY A 509 27.44 -24.24 -29.70
C GLY A 509 27.10 -22.78 -29.36
N LEU A 510 27.00 -21.91 -30.35
CA LEU A 510 26.73 -20.47 -30.13
C LEU A 510 25.25 -20.19 -29.84
N SER A 511 24.32 -20.92 -30.46
CA SER A 511 22.88 -20.78 -30.19
C SER A 511 22.51 -21.27 -28.79
N VAL A 512 23.10 -22.39 -28.34
CA VAL A 512 22.98 -22.88 -26.96
C VAL A 512 23.59 -21.88 -25.98
N SER A 513 24.75 -21.30 -26.32
CA SER A 513 25.40 -20.30 -25.47
C SER A 513 24.54 -19.05 -25.28
N LEU A 514 23.90 -18.56 -26.34
CA LEU A 514 22.94 -17.45 -26.27
C LEU A 514 21.75 -17.80 -25.38
N GLY A 515 21.18 -19.00 -25.52
CA GLY A 515 20.07 -19.48 -24.69
C GLY A 515 20.41 -19.53 -23.20
N ILE A 516 21.58 -20.11 -22.86
CA ILE A 516 22.08 -20.16 -21.48
C ILE A 516 22.25 -18.75 -20.92
N LEU A 517 22.88 -17.83 -21.66
CA LEU A 517 23.12 -16.47 -21.17
C LEU A 517 21.83 -15.69 -20.96
N LYS A 518 20.83 -15.84 -21.83
CA LYS A 518 19.50 -15.24 -21.65
C LYS A 518 18.82 -15.76 -20.38
N GLN A 519 18.93 -17.05 -20.08
CA GLN A 519 18.38 -17.64 -18.86
C GLN A 519 19.05 -17.07 -17.59
N HIS A 520 20.30 -16.60 -17.69
CA HIS A 520 21.04 -15.94 -16.62
C HIS A 520 20.86 -14.41 -16.59
N GLY A 521 19.89 -13.86 -17.34
CA GLY A 521 19.67 -12.40 -17.43
C GLY A 521 20.78 -11.65 -18.16
N GLY A 522 21.63 -12.36 -18.89
CA GLY A 522 22.77 -11.86 -19.64
C GLY A 522 22.56 -11.80 -21.15
N ASN A 523 23.63 -11.46 -21.88
CA ASN A 523 23.63 -11.42 -23.33
C ASN A 523 25.00 -11.82 -23.90
N ILE A 524 25.06 -12.14 -25.19
CA ILE A 524 26.32 -12.29 -25.93
C ILE A 524 26.27 -11.50 -27.22
N GLU A 525 27.37 -10.83 -27.53
CA GLU A 525 27.58 -10.06 -28.75
C GLU A 525 28.88 -10.50 -29.40
N ALA A 526 29.00 -10.27 -30.71
CA ALA A 526 30.17 -10.65 -31.49
C ALA A 526 30.59 -9.52 -32.42
N GLU A 527 31.87 -9.17 -32.35
CA GLU A 527 32.53 -8.27 -33.29
C GLU A 527 33.64 -9.05 -34.00
N SER A 528 33.68 -9.00 -35.32
CA SER A 528 34.70 -9.71 -36.08
C SER A 528 35.12 -8.94 -37.32
N THR A 529 36.39 -9.04 -37.67
CA THR A 529 36.91 -8.53 -38.94
C THR A 529 37.67 -9.65 -39.65
N PRO A 530 37.35 -9.97 -40.92
CA PRO A 530 38.08 -10.98 -41.68
C PRO A 530 39.60 -10.76 -41.63
N GLY A 531 40.34 -11.83 -41.32
CA GLY A 531 41.79 -11.85 -41.19
C GLY A 531 42.37 -11.23 -39.91
N LYS A 532 41.54 -10.72 -38.98
CA LYS A 532 41.99 -10.08 -37.73
C LYS A 532 41.47 -10.76 -36.45
N GLY A 533 40.67 -11.82 -36.58
CA GLY A 533 40.06 -12.56 -35.47
C GLY A 533 38.67 -12.07 -35.08
N THR A 534 38.09 -12.74 -34.08
CA THR A 534 36.75 -12.45 -33.53
C THR A 534 36.86 -12.08 -32.04
N SER A 535 35.92 -11.26 -31.59
CA SER A 535 35.74 -10.86 -30.20
C SER A 535 34.29 -11.12 -29.79
N PHE A 536 34.09 -12.04 -28.87
CA PHE A 536 32.78 -12.27 -28.24
C PHE A 536 32.72 -11.56 -26.90
N THR A 537 31.66 -10.79 -26.68
CA THR A 537 31.42 -10.06 -25.43
C THR A 537 30.23 -10.69 -24.73
N VAL A 538 30.48 -11.31 -23.57
CA VAL A 538 29.46 -11.93 -22.73
C VAL A 538 29.12 -10.99 -21.58
N LEU A 539 27.86 -10.58 -21.48
CA LEU A 539 27.32 -9.70 -20.45
C LEU A 539 26.57 -10.50 -19.39
N LEU A 540 26.89 -10.31 -18.11
CA LEU A 540 26.26 -11.01 -16.98
C LEU A 540 25.93 -10.02 -15.84
N PRO A 541 24.75 -10.15 -15.20
CA PRO A 541 24.36 -9.26 -14.09
C PRO A 541 25.16 -9.56 -12.82
N VAL A 542 25.49 -8.52 -12.06
CA VAL A 542 26.18 -8.65 -10.76
C VAL A 542 25.23 -9.12 -9.67
N ALA A 543 25.76 -9.89 -8.72
CA ALA A 543 25.06 -10.22 -7.49
C ALA A 543 24.88 -8.96 -6.63
N GLU A 544 23.70 -8.35 -6.62
CA GLU A 544 23.38 -7.28 -5.67
C GLU A 544 23.23 -7.88 -4.27
N THR A 545 24.18 -7.62 -3.40
CA THR A 545 24.02 -7.78 -1.94
C THR A 545 24.03 -6.37 -1.32
N PRO A 546 23.10 -6.03 -0.43
CA PRO A 546 23.19 -4.79 0.34
C PRO A 546 24.53 -4.77 1.09
N ALA A 547 25.28 -3.66 0.99
CA ALA A 547 26.59 -3.54 1.62
C ALA A 547 26.47 -3.76 3.14
N GLU A 548 27.10 -4.82 3.66
CA GLU A 548 27.36 -4.94 5.09
C GLU A 548 28.29 -3.79 5.50
N LEU A 549 27.78 -2.92 6.36
CA LEU A 549 28.59 -1.93 7.07
C LEU A 549 29.61 -2.70 7.93
N LYS A 550 30.89 -2.62 7.57
CA LYS A 550 31.97 -3.08 8.43
C LYS A 550 31.88 -2.32 9.77
N GLU A 551 31.56 -3.04 10.85
CA GLU A 551 31.86 -2.57 12.20
C GLU A 551 33.36 -2.28 12.27
N GLN A 552 33.69 -1.02 12.54
CA GLN A 552 35.03 -0.64 12.96
C GLN A 552 35.29 -1.31 14.31
N ALA A 553 36.12 -2.35 14.31
CA ALA A 553 36.78 -2.81 15.51
C ALA A 553 37.83 -1.76 15.89
N ASP A 554 37.53 -0.96 16.92
CA ASP A 554 38.51 -0.20 17.68
C ASP A 554 39.55 -1.17 18.27
N SER A 555 40.83 -0.85 18.04
CA SER A 555 41.95 -1.29 18.87
C SER A 555 42.98 -0.18 18.93
#